data_AF-A0A967BRC3-F1
#
_entry.id   AF-A0A967BRC3-F1
#
_cell.length_a   1.000
_cell.length_b   1.000
_cell.length_c   1.000
_cell.angle_alpha   90.00
_cell.angle_beta   90.00
_cell.angle_gamma   90.00
#
_symmetry.space_group_name_H-M   'P 1'
#
loop_
_entity.id
_entity.type
_entity.pdbx_description
1 polymer ?
#
loop_
_entity_poly.entity_id
_entity_poly.type
_entity_poly.pdbx_seq_one_letter_code
_entity_poly.pdbx_strand_id
1 'polypeptide(L)' 'MELLKINIYARLRDFSVPAPILDEIFSNEDDLNKLIIAWNALKKDNYSDDDTAQEIAKIIIKELDISS' A
#
# COMPACT_ATOMS: atom_id res chain seq x y z
N MET A 1 9.59 10.17 -7.61
CA MET A 1 8.57 9.09 -7.55
C MET A 1 9.12 7.78 -7.01
N GLU A 2 10.38 7.40 -7.28
CA GLU A 2 10.96 6.14 -6.77
C GLU A 2 11.11 6.07 -5.25
N LEU A 3 11.59 7.15 -4.61
CA LEU A 3 11.67 7.24 -3.14
C LEU A 3 10.32 7.03 -2.43
N LEU A 4 9.22 7.55 -3.02
CA LEU A 4 7.88 7.34 -2.50
C LEU A 4 7.49 5.86 -2.59
N LYS A 5 7.72 5.23 -3.76
CA LYS A 5 7.43 3.81 -3.98
C LYS A 5 8.19 2.92 -2.98
N ILE A 6 9.48 3.21 -2.74
CA ILE A 6 10.32 2.48 -1.78
C ILE A 6 9.78 2.65 -0.34
N ASN A 7 9.40 3.87 0.05
CA ASN A 7 8.82 4.14 1.37
C ASN A 7 7.50 3.37 1.57
N ILE A 8 6.60 3.43 0.59
CA ILE A 8 5.33 2.69 0.62
C ILE A 8 5.57 1.19 0.74
N TYR A 9 6.45 0.64 -0.09
CA TYR A 9 6.77 -0.79 -0.07
C TYR A 9 7.31 -1.24 1.29
N ALA A 10 8.28 -0.51 1.84
CA ALA A 10 8.85 -0.82 3.15
C ALA A 10 7.80 -0.78 4.26
N ARG A 11 6.96 0.26 4.29
CA ARG A 11 5.93 0.39 5.32
C ARG A 11 4.85 -0.67 5.19
N LEU A 12 4.32 -0.94 3.99
CA LEU A 12 3.31 -1.99 3.81
C LEU A 12 3.84 -3.36 4.25
N ARG A 13 5.11 -3.66 3.98
CA ARG A 13 5.77 -4.87 4.47
C ARG A 13 5.86 -4.90 5.99
N ASP A 14 6.18 -3.77 6.63
CA ASP A 14 6.20 -3.66 8.10
C ASP A 14 4.80 -3.86 8.71
N PHE A 15 3.73 -3.51 7.97
CA PHE A 15 2.33 -3.78 8.34
C PHE A 15 1.82 -5.17 7.93
N SER A 16 2.71 -6.15 7.76
CA SER A 16 2.38 -7.56 7.48
C SER A 16 1.75 -7.85 6.10
N VAL A 17 1.87 -6.93 5.13
CA VAL A 17 1.51 -7.26 3.75
C VAL A 17 2.58 -8.19 3.17
N PRO A 18 2.21 -9.37 2.63
CA PRO A 18 3.18 -10.30 2.05
C PRO A 18 3.94 -9.68 0.87
N ALA A 19 5.25 -9.90 0.81
CA ALA A 19 6.09 -9.44 -0.30
C ALA A 19 5.57 -9.88 -1.70
N PRO A 20 5.06 -11.11 -1.92
CA PRO A 20 4.52 -11.50 -3.21
C PRO A 20 3.36 -10.61 -3.70
N ILE A 21 2.51 -10.14 -2.77
CA ILE A 21 1.38 -9.26 -3.10
C ILE A 21 1.88 -7.85 -3.42
N LEU A 22 2.87 -7.37 -2.67
CA LEU A 22 3.50 -6.09 -2.98
C LEU A 22 4.18 -6.13 -4.36
N ASP A 23 4.89 -7.22 -4.66
CA ASP A 23 5.52 -7.40 -5.96
C ASP A 23 4.48 -7.44 -7.09
N GLU A 24 3.34 -8.11 -6.88
CA GLU A 24 2.22 -8.11 -7.83
C GLU A 24 1.68 -6.69 -8.07
N ILE A 25 1.33 -5.97 -7.00
CA ILE A 25 0.81 -4.58 -7.09
C ILE A 25 1.84 -3.65 -7.75
N PHE A 26 3.12 -3.77 -7.41
CA PHE A 26 4.16 -2.89 -7.93
C PHE A 26 4.60 -3.26 -9.36
N SER A 27 4.37 -4.51 -9.78
CA SER A 27 4.57 -4.95 -11.16
C SER A 27 3.45 -4.53 -12.11
N ASN A 28 2.26 -4.20 -11.57
CA ASN A 28 1.11 -3.71 -12.33
C ASN A 28 1.00 -2.18 -12.23
N GLU A 29 1.17 -1.48 -13.34
CA GLU A 29 1.10 -0.01 -13.35
C GLU A 29 -0.27 0.54 -12.92
N ASP A 30 -1.38 -0.12 -13.28
CA ASP A 30 -2.73 0.30 -12.87
C ASP A 30 -2.92 0.18 -11.36
N ASP A 31 -2.52 -0.94 -10.76
CA ASP A 31 -2.68 -1.16 -9.33
C ASP A 31 -1.70 -0.31 -8.51
N LEU A 32 -0.47 -0.14 -9.00
CA LEU A 32 0.48 0.78 -8.41
C LEU A 32 -0.04 2.23 -8.44
N ASN A 33 -0.68 2.65 -9.54
CA ASN A 33 -1.26 3.99 -9.62
C ASN A 33 -2.43 4.16 -8.64
N LYS A 34 -3.32 3.16 -8.51
CA LYS A 34 -4.39 3.18 -7.50
C LYS A 34 -3.82 3.28 -6.08
N LEU A 35 -2.78 2.52 -5.77
CA LEU A 35 -2.08 2.55 -4.48
C LEU A 35 -1.52 3.95 -4.18
N ILE A 36 -0.82 4.55 -5.15
CA ILE A 36 -0.25 5.90 -5.00
C ILE A 36 -1.34 6.96 -4.85
N ILE A 37 -2.46 6.85 -5.56
CA ILE A 37 -3.60 7.76 -5.44
C ILE A 37 -4.21 7.65 -4.03
N ALA A 38 -4.48 6.43 -3.56
CA ALA A 38 -5.02 6.18 -2.22
C ALA A 38 -4.08 6.71 -1.13
N TRP A 39 -2.78 6.47 -1.28
CA TRP A 39 -1.74 6.99 -0.38
C TRP A 39 -1.79 8.52 -0.32
N ASN A 40 -1.77 9.20 -1.47
CA ASN A 40 -1.78 10.65 -1.52
C ASN A 40 -3.10 11.25 -0.99
N ALA A 41 -4.23 10.56 -1.17
CA ALA A 41 -5.51 10.97 -0.60
C ALA A 41 -5.47 10.98 0.93
N LEU A 42 -4.96 9.90 1.55
CA LEU A 42 -4.81 9.81 3.00
C LEU A 42 -3.81 10.86 3.53
N LYS A 43 -2.68 11.06 2.85
CA LYS A 43 -1.74 12.13 3.18
C LYS A 43 -2.37 13.53 3.13
N LYS A 44 -3.29 13.77 2.19
CA LYS A 44 -4.03 15.02 2.08
C LYS A 44 -5.03 15.20 3.23
N ASP A 45 -5.57 14.11 3.75
CA ASP A 45 -6.43 14.08 4.93
C ASP A 45 -5.65 14.16 6.25
N ASN A 46 -4.38 14.57 6.20
CA ASN A 46 -3.49 14.79 7.34
C ASN A 46 -3.07 13.51 8.08
N TYR A 47 -3.17 12.34 7.43
CA TYR A 47 -2.66 11.08 7.98
C TYR A 47 -1.14 11.05 7.98
N SER A 48 -0.57 10.46 9.04
CA SER A 48 0.86 10.16 9.06
C SER A 48 1.18 9.06 8.04
N ASP A 49 2.46 8.90 7.69
CA ASP A 49 2.86 7.83 6.78
C ASP A 49 2.58 6.44 7.37
N ASP A 50 2.65 6.30 8.71
CA ASP A 50 2.34 5.05 9.41
C ASP A 50 0.85 4.75 9.38
N ASP A 51 0.00 5.74 9.70
CA ASP A 51 -1.45 5.56 9.65
C ASP A 51 -1.92 5.23 8.23
N THR A 52 -1.33 5.91 7.24
CA THR A 52 -1.62 5.68 5.81
C THR A 52 -1.28 4.24 5.42
N ALA A 53 -0.07 3.77 5.76
CA ALA A 53 0.36 2.41 5.46
C ALA A 53 -0.49 1.37 6.18
N GLN A 54 -0.87 1.62 7.43
CA GLN A 54 -1.72 0.73 8.20
C GLN A 54 -3.10 0.57 7.56
N GLU A 55 -3.75 1.66 7.15
CA GLU A 55 -5.08 1.61 6.53
C GLU A 55 -5.04 0.88 5.18
N ILE A 56 -4.04 1.17 4.35
CA ILE A 56 -3.87 0.49 3.06
C ILE A 56 -3.56 -1.00 3.26
N ALA A 57 -2.68 -1.34 4.20
CA ALA A 57 -2.35 -2.73 4.52
C ALA A 57 -3.59 -3.51 4.98
N LYS A 58 -4.43 -2.92 5.84
CA LYS A 58 -5.70 -3.53 6.26
C LYS A 58 -6.61 -3.84 5.08
N ILE A 59 -6.73 -2.91 4.12
CA ILE A 59 -7.57 -3.11 2.92
C ILE A 59 -7.02 -4.27 2.09
N ILE A 60 -5.70 -4.25 1.79
CA ILE A 60 -5.06 -5.31 1.01
C ILE A 60 -5.23 -6.67 1.69
N ILE A 61 -4.91 -6.78 2.98
CA ILE A 61 -5.02 -8.03 3.73
C ILE A 61 -6.48 -8.51 3.78
N LYS A 62 -7.44 -7.61 3.94
CA LYS A 62 -8.87 -7.96 3.96
C LYS A 62 -9.34 -8.51 2.60
N GLU A 63 -8.93 -7.91 1.49
CA GLU A 63 -9.26 -8.42 0.14
C GLU A 63 -8.66 -9.81 -0.09
N LEU A 64 -7.45 -10.07 0.41
CA LEU A 64 -6.80 -11.38 0.33
C LEU A 64 -7.49 -12.44 1.21
N ASP A 65 -7.90 -12.09 2.42
CA ASP A 65 -8.56 -13.01 3.37
C ASP A 65 -9.97 -13.41 2.88
N ILE A 66 -10.69 -12.48 2.24
CA ILE A 66 -11.99 -12.76 1.59
C ILE A 66 -11.84 -13.71 0.39
N SER A 67 -10.63 -13.86 -0.15
CA SER A 67 -10.33 -14.73 -1.28
C SER A 67 -9.95 -16.17 -0.89
N SER A 68 -10.01 -16.52 0.41
CA SER A 68 -9.71 -17.88 0.94
C SER A 68 -10.92 -18.78 1.16
#